data_AF-A0A948RAA6-F1
#
_entry.id   AF-A0A948RAA6-F1
#
_cell.length_a   1.000
_cell.length_b   1.000
_cell.length_c   1.000
_cell.angle_alpha   90.00
_cell.angle_beta   90.00
_cell.angle_gamma   90.00
#
_symmetry.space_group_name_H-M   'P 1'
#
loop_
_entity.id
_entity.type
_entity.pdbx_description
1 polymer ?
#
loop_
_entity_poly.entity_id
_entity_poly.type
_entity_poly.pdbx_seq_one_letter_code
_entity_poly.pdbx_strand_id
1 'polypeptide(L)'
;MQILRLQTGGDLEFVAAQNLAAREAGKYLGDPMTLGWLNRLTGRHSPDVDCCQEEGKEAWEIYAESRGGTLRIEINQYVFIFREGLKMA
;
A
#
# COMPACT_ATOMS: atom_id res chain seq x y z
N MET A 1 10.68 -4.65 4.17
CA MET A 1 9.39 -4.00 4.46
C MET A 1 8.59 -4.86 5.43
N GLN A 2 8.02 -4.26 6.48
CA GLN A 2 7.08 -4.94 7.40
C GLN A 2 5.76 -5.22 6.69
N ILE A 3 5.11 -6.34 6.98
CA ILE A 3 3.83 -6.73 6.36
C ILE A 3 2.77 -6.93 7.44
N LEU A 4 1.63 -6.25 7.29
CA LEU A 4 0.43 -6.44 8.09
C LEU A 4 -0.67 -7.02 7.20
N ARG A 5 -1.37 -8.04 7.70
CA ARG A 5 -2.49 -8.67 7.01
C ARG A 5 -3.75 -8.55 7.86
N LEU A 6 -4.77 -7.95 7.27
CA LEU A 6 -6.08 -7.76 7.89
C LEU A 6 -7.12 -8.44 7.01
N GLN A 7 -8.16 -8.95 7.66
CA GLN A 7 -9.34 -9.46 6.99
C GLN A 7 -10.57 -8.82 7.62
N THR A 8 -11.50 -8.41 6.78
CA THR A 8 -12.79 -7.86 7.21
C THR A 8 -13.92 -8.72 6.68
N GLY A 9 -15.02 -8.81 7.41
CA GLY A 9 -16.22 -9.50 6.92
C GLY A 9 -16.97 -8.64 5.90
N GLY A 10 -17.32 -9.23 4.76
CA GLY A 10 -18.11 -8.58 3.70
C GLY A 10 -17.28 -7.90 2.61
N ASP A 11 -17.99 -7.35 1.61
CA ASP A 11 -17.37 -6.62 0.50
C ASP A 11 -16.92 -5.23 0.98
N LEU A 12 -15.61 -5.07 1.08
CA LEU A 12 -14.98 -3.81 1.46
C LEU A 12 -14.71 -2.98 0.19
N GLU A 13 -15.27 -1.78 0.12
CA GLU A 13 -15.00 -0.84 -0.95
C GLU A 13 -13.58 -0.25 -0.86
N PHE A 14 -12.98 0.13 -1.99
CA PHE A 14 -11.60 0.63 -2.06
C PHE A 14 -11.33 1.79 -1.10
N VAL A 15 -12.22 2.79 -1.07
CA VAL A 15 -12.06 3.98 -0.20
C VAL A 15 -12.08 3.57 1.28
N ALA A 16 -12.91 2.61 1.65
CA ALA A 16 -12.97 2.08 3.02
C ALA A 16 -11.69 1.31 3.38
N ALA A 17 -11.19 0.48 2.45
CA ALA A 17 -9.92 -0.23 2.61
C ALA A 17 -8.72 0.73 2.75
N GLN A 18 -8.66 1.77 1.93
CA GLN A 18 -7.61 2.79 1.98
C GLN A 18 -7.63 3.54 3.31
N ASN A 19 -8.81 3.97 3.78
CA ASN A 19 -8.95 4.62 5.07
C ASN A 19 -8.58 3.70 6.23
N LEU A 20 -8.93 2.41 6.17
CA LEU A 20 -8.52 1.43 7.17
C LEU A 20 -7.00 1.24 7.17
N ALA A 21 -6.39 1.08 6.00
CA ALA A 21 -4.95 0.95 5.86
C ALA A 21 -4.20 2.17 6.41
N ALA A 22 -4.65 3.39 6.10
CA ALA A 22 -4.04 4.62 6.61
C ALA A 22 -4.11 4.72 8.14
N ARG A 23 -5.25 4.39 8.75
CA ARG A 23 -5.39 4.37 10.21
C ARG A 23 -4.48 3.34 10.86
N GLU A 24 -4.35 2.15 10.27
CA GLU A 24 -3.49 1.10 10.77
C GLU A 24 -2.01 1.46 10.61
N ALA A 25 -1.63 2.07 9.48
CA ALA A 25 -0.28 2.58 9.25
C ALA A 25 0.13 3.63 10.29
N GLY A 26 -0.80 4.49 10.72
CA GLY A 26 -0.56 5.52 11.74
C GLY A 26 -0.21 4.97 13.14
N LYS A 27 -0.38 3.67 13.37
CA LYS A 27 0.08 3.02 14.62
C LYS A 27 1.58 2.70 14.60
N TYR A 28 2.21 2.72 13.42
CA TYR A 28 3.60 2.33 13.21
C TYR A 28 4.45 3.46 12.65
N LEU A 29 3.85 4.41 11.92
CA LEU A 29 4.54 5.47 11.21
C LEU A 29 3.99 6.84 11.64
N GLY A 30 4.86 7.83 11.80
CA GLY A 30 4.45 9.23 11.89
C GLY A 30 4.00 9.75 10.53
N ASP A 31 2.80 10.34 10.46
CA ASP A 31 2.24 10.93 9.23
C ASP A 31 2.36 10.02 7.98
N PRO A 32 1.78 8.81 8.00
CA PRO A 32 2.00 7.80 6.96
C PRO A 32 1.58 8.30 5.58
N MET A 33 2.49 8.21 4.61
CA MET A 33 2.24 8.54 3.21
C MET A 33 2.08 7.27 2.38
N THR A 34 0.96 7.12 1.68
CA THR A 34 0.75 6.04 0.69
C THR A 34 1.63 6.27 -0.53
N LEU A 35 2.44 5.28 -0.90
CA LEU A 35 3.29 5.31 -2.09
C LEU A 35 2.72 4.51 -3.25
N GLY A 36 1.96 3.45 -2.95
CA GLY A 36 1.32 2.65 -3.97
C GLY A 36 0.21 1.76 -3.41
N TRP A 37 -0.66 1.32 -4.31
CA TRP A 37 -1.76 0.40 -3.98
C TRP A 37 -2.06 -0.54 -5.13
N LEU A 38 -2.67 -1.69 -4.81
CA LEU A 38 -3.14 -2.70 -5.75
C LEU A 38 -4.53 -3.20 -5.34
N ASN A 39 -5.42 -3.37 -6.31
CA ASN A 39 -6.65 -4.14 -6.20
C ASN A 39 -6.47 -5.48 -6.92
N ARG A 40 -6.27 -6.56 -6.17
CA ARG A 40 -6.01 -7.91 -6.71
C ARG A 40 -7.16 -8.47 -7.55
N LEU A 41 -8.40 -8.02 -7.34
CA LEU A 41 -9.55 -8.48 -8.15
C LEU A 41 -9.53 -7.91 -9.56
N THR A 42 -9.03 -6.68 -9.72
CA THR A 42 -9.08 -5.97 -11.01
C THR A 42 -7.71 -5.81 -11.67
N GLY A 43 -6.62 -6.10 -10.95
CA GLY A 43 -5.25 -5.79 -11.36
C GLY A 43 -4.90 -4.30 -11.34
N ARG A 44 -5.86 -3.42 -11.06
CA ARG A 44 -5.63 -1.97 -11.01
C ARG A 44 -4.72 -1.63 -9.85
N HIS A 45 -3.76 -0.76 -10.11
CA HIS A 45 -2.79 -0.33 -9.14
C HIS A 45 -2.38 1.13 -9.38
N SER A 46 -1.63 1.69 -8.43
CA SER A 46 -1.03 3.01 -8.58
C SER A 46 0.36 3.00 -7.93
N PRO A 47 1.37 3.66 -8.53
CA PRO A 47 1.31 4.28 -9.86
C PRO A 47 1.07 3.25 -10.98
N ASP A 48 0.31 3.65 -11.99
CA ASP A 48 -0.03 2.83 -13.16
C ASP A 48 1.12 2.90 -14.17
N VAL A 49 2.17 2.14 -13.89
CA VAL A 49 3.42 2.13 -14.67
C VAL A 49 3.75 0.70 -15.03
N ASP A 50 3.91 0.43 -16.33
CA ASP A 50 4.31 -0.90 -16.83
C ASP A 50 5.82 -1.01 -17.12
N CYS A 51 6.56 0.08 -16.95
CA CYS A 51 8.01 0.06 -17.15
C CYS A 51 8.73 -0.50 -15.93
N CYS A 52 9.81 -1.25 -16.16
CA CYS A 52 10.70 -1.79 -15.12
C CYS A 52 10.08 -2.90 -14.23
N GLN A 53 9.16 -3.70 -14.77
CA GLN A 53 8.77 -4.95 -14.11
C GLN A 53 9.99 -5.89 -14.02
N GLU A 54 10.22 -6.43 -12.83
CA GLU A 54 11.22 -7.48 -12.60
C GLU A 54 10.49 -8.83 -12.49
N GLU A 55 11.19 -9.93 -12.76
CA GLU A 55 10.60 -11.25 -12.65
C GLU A 55 10.06 -11.50 -11.22
N GLY A 56 8.75 -11.71 -11.10
CA GLY A 56 8.08 -11.91 -9.82
C GLY A 56 7.70 -10.63 -9.05
N LYS A 57 7.90 -9.42 -9.62
CA LYS A 57 7.54 -8.17 -8.95
C LYS A 57 7.00 -7.10 -9.90
N GLU A 58 5.81 -6.59 -9.57
CA GLU A 58 5.15 -5.55 -10.36
C GLU A 58 5.81 -4.18 -10.14
N ALA A 59 5.80 -3.35 -11.18
CA ALA A 59 6.50 -2.07 -11.22
C ALA A 59 6.03 -1.07 -10.15
N TRP A 60 4.75 -1.10 -9.76
CA TRP A 60 4.23 -0.24 -8.68
C TRP A 60 4.84 -0.60 -7.32
N GLU A 61 5.14 -1.87 -7.10
CA GLU A 61 5.75 -2.33 -5.86
C GLU A 61 7.24 -1.94 -5.81
N ILE A 62 7.95 -2.11 -6.94
CA ILE A 62 9.33 -1.63 -7.11
C ILE A 62 9.38 -0.11 -6.89
N TYR A 63 8.45 0.64 -7.49
CA TYR A 63 8.34 2.09 -7.29
C TYR A 63 8.19 2.42 -5.81
N ALA A 64 7.22 1.81 -5.12
CA ALA A 64 6.94 2.12 -3.72
C ALA A 64 8.15 1.83 -2.82
N GLU A 65 8.85 0.72 -3.04
CA GLU A 65 10.08 0.42 -2.29
C GLU A 65 11.21 1.41 -2.59
N SER A 66 11.43 1.75 -3.86
CA SER A 66 12.44 2.73 -4.27
C SER A 66 12.22 4.12 -3.66
N ARG A 67 10.97 4.45 -3.31
CA ARG A 67 10.56 5.70 -2.67
C ARG A 67 10.56 5.65 -1.13
N GLY A 68 11.08 4.56 -0.56
CA GLY A 68 11.23 4.38 0.89
C GLY A 68 10.04 3.70 1.54
N GLY A 69 9.26 2.90 0.82
CA GLY A 69 8.17 2.10 1.38
C GLY A 69 8.69 1.12 2.45
N THR A 70 8.22 1.27 3.68
CA THR A 70 8.68 0.46 4.82
C THR A 70 7.56 -0.41 5.41
N LEU A 71 6.30 -0.11 5.13
CA LEU A 71 5.13 -0.83 5.64
C LEU A 71 4.17 -1.22 4.51
N ARG A 72 3.88 -2.51 4.40
CA ARG A 72 2.86 -3.08 3.50
C ARG A 72 1.66 -3.52 4.32
N ILE A 73 0.46 -3.09 3.91
CA ILE A 73 -0.80 -3.49 4.53
C ILE A 73 -1.65 -4.17 3.48
N GLU A 74 -2.01 -5.42 3.73
CA GLU A 74 -2.91 -6.22 2.89
C GLU A 74 -4.27 -6.34 3.60
N ILE A 75 -5.35 -5.93 2.93
CA ILE A 75 -6.71 -5.94 3.46
C ILE A 75 -7.63 -6.55 2.41
N ASN A 76 -8.12 -7.78 2.67
CA ASN A 76 -8.90 -8.55 1.70
C ASN A 76 -8.18 -8.60 0.32
N GLN A 77 -8.77 -7.99 -0.72
CA GLN A 77 -8.20 -7.89 -2.07
C GLN A 77 -7.25 -6.71 -2.29
N TYR A 78 -7.12 -5.79 -1.33
CA TYR A 78 -6.34 -4.58 -1.51
C TYR A 78 -4.96 -4.69 -0.85
N VAL A 79 -3.97 -4.08 -1.48
CA VAL A 79 -2.63 -3.89 -0.94
C VAL A 79 -2.31 -2.41 -0.95
N PHE A 80 -1.66 -1.93 0.11
CA PHE A 80 -1.17 -0.57 0.23
C PHE A 80 0.27 -0.60 0.75
N ILE A 81 1.14 0.25 0.21
CA ILE A 81 2.51 0.44 0.70
C ILE A 81 2.67 1.89 1.19
N PHE A 82 3.19 2.03 2.40
CA PHE A 82 3.39 3.29 3.09
C PHE A 82 4.86 3.52 3.42
N ARG A 83 5.21 4.80 3.55
CA ARG A 83 6.42 5.27 4.22
C ARG A 83 6.06 6.21 5.36
N GLU A 84 7.03 6.42 6.25
CA GLU A 84 6.95 7.50 7.23
C GLU A 84 6.94 8.87 6.53
N GLY A 85 6.05 9.76 6.98
CA GLY A 85 5.98 11.13 6.49
C GLY A 85 7.08 12.00 7.08
N LEU A 86 7.31 13.14 6.43
CA LEU A 86 8.20 14.15 6.98
C LEU A 86 7.48 14.85 8.12
N LYS A 87 8.03 14.78 9.33
CA LYS A 87 7.56 15.62 10.43
C LYS A 87 7.78 17.08 10.02
N MET A 88 6.70 17.83 9.87
CA MET A 88 6.77 19.28 9.85
C MET A 88 7.15 19.71 11.28
N ALA A 89 8.39 20.16 11.44
CA ALA A 89 8.90 20.71 12.70
C ALA A 89 8.22 22.05 13.04
#